data_AF-A0A7C3TDI5-F1
#
_entry.id   AF-A0A7C3TDI5-F1
#
_cell.length_a   1.000
_cell.length_b   1.000
_cell.length_c   1.000
_cell.angle_alpha   90.00
_cell.angle_beta   90.00
_cell.angle_gamma   90.00
#
_symmetry.space_group_name_H-M   'P 1'
#
loop_
_entity.id
_entity.type
_entity.pdbx_description
1 polymer ?
#
loop_
_entity_poly.entity_id
_entity_poly.type
_entity_poly.pdbx_seq_one_letter_code
_entity_poly.pdbx_strand_id
1 'polypeptide(L)'
;MTNKKIILSTAVIFVAVLVVYILVSKPSAIVKGVFYNEPSIEGTKVYFPYDFLNDNKLVFIDVKLRDKVSSVSFQNRVIPLGIYRDGEYLPLLALLTPSGKVLVGIRVCEPCGSFSFHVSESKYIVCDACGTMWDIETLAGVSGGCVNYPPPRLPVSVNGGSVWIDASALGLPIEG
;
A
#
# COMPACT_ATOMS: atom_id res chain seq x y z
N MET A 1 45.18 42.78 -7.73
CA MET A 1 45.33 41.42 -7.18
C MET A 1 43.99 40.96 -6.60
N THR A 2 42.99 40.74 -7.45
CA THR A 2 41.63 40.39 -7.01
C THR A 2 41.13 39.43 -8.06
N ASN A 3 40.86 38.17 -7.67
CA ASN A 3 39.88 37.26 -8.31
C ASN A 3 40.15 35.76 -8.11
N LYS A 4 41.33 35.31 -7.65
CA LYS A 4 41.52 33.85 -7.46
C LYS A 4 40.75 33.27 -6.26
N LYS A 5 40.60 34.02 -5.16
CA LYS A 5 39.88 33.56 -3.96
C LYS A 5 38.36 33.56 -4.12
N ILE A 6 37.81 34.53 -4.87
CA ILE A 6 36.36 34.65 -5.08
C ILE A 6 35.84 33.55 -6.02
N ILE A 7 36.59 33.24 -7.08
CA ILE A 7 36.24 32.19 -8.05
C ILE A 7 36.30 30.79 -7.41
N LEU A 8 37.23 30.55 -6.47
CA LEU A 8 37.33 29.28 -5.76
C LEU A 8 36.12 29.05 -4.82
N SER A 9 35.67 30.09 -4.11
CA SER A 9 34.53 29.99 -3.19
C SER A 9 33.20 29.76 -3.91
N THR A 10 32.95 30.43 -5.04
CA THR A 10 31.71 30.21 -5.81
C THR A 10 31.66 28.82 -6.44
N ALA A 11 32.79 28.29 -6.94
CA ALA A 11 32.86 26.94 -7.47
C ALA A 11 32.57 25.87 -6.40
N VAL A 12 33.11 26.04 -5.18
CA VAL A 12 32.87 25.11 -4.06
C VAL A 12 31.40 25.12 -3.62
N ILE A 13 30.78 26.31 -3.54
CA ILE A 13 29.35 26.43 -3.21
C ILE A 13 28.50 25.78 -4.29
N PHE A 14 28.81 25.99 -5.56
CA PHE A 14 28.06 25.41 -6.67
C PHE A 14 28.15 23.89 -6.67
N VAL A 15 29.34 23.33 -6.43
CA VAL A 15 29.54 21.88 -6.31
C VAL A 15 28.80 21.32 -5.09
N ALA A 16 28.84 21.99 -3.94
CA ALA A 16 28.11 21.56 -2.74
C ALA A 16 26.59 21.57 -2.96
N VAL A 17 26.05 22.63 -3.59
CA VAL A 17 24.63 22.72 -3.93
C VAL A 17 24.25 21.66 -4.95
N LEU A 18 25.09 21.41 -5.96
CA LEU A 18 24.84 20.37 -6.96
C LEU A 18 24.89 18.96 -6.35
N VAL A 19 25.81 18.70 -5.42
CA VAL A 19 25.91 17.43 -4.68
C VAL A 19 24.69 17.25 -3.78
N VAL A 20 24.27 18.28 -3.03
CA VAL A 20 23.04 18.24 -2.24
C VAL A 20 21.83 18.02 -3.15
N TYR A 21 21.75 18.73 -4.28
CA TYR A 21 20.68 18.56 -5.26
C TYR A 21 20.65 17.14 -5.81
N ILE A 22 21.78 16.56 -6.22
CA ILE A 22 21.85 15.18 -6.75
C ILE A 22 21.54 14.15 -5.65
N LEU A 23 21.98 14.37 -4.40
CA LEU A 23 21.68 13.49 -3.27
C LEU A 23 20.21 13.54 -2.86
N VAL A 24 19.55 14.70 -2.99
CA VAL A 24 18.12 14.90 -2.68
C VAL A 24 17.21 14.49 -3.84
N SER A 25 17.65 14.64 -5.09
CA SER A 25 16.86 14.39 -6.31
C SER A 25 16.89 12.93 -6.76
N LYS A 26 16.92 11.97 -5.83
CA LYS A 26 16.68 10.58 -6.25
C LYS A 26 15.25 10.50 -6.78
N PRO A 27 15.04 10.03 -8.02
CA PRO A 27 13.70 9.82 -8.54
C PRO A 27 12.96 8.91 -7.56
N SER A 28 11.85 9.41 -7.08
CA SER A 28 10.93 8.72 -6.20
C SER A 28 10.69 7.29 -6.70
N ALA A 29 10.98 6.28 -5.88
CA ALA A 29 10.77 4.90 -6.26
C ALA A 29 9.27 4.61 -6.35
N ILE A 30 8.79 4.26 -7.55
CA ILE A 30 7.48 3.66 -7.74
C ILE A 30 7.57 2.21 -7.28
N VAL A 31 6.72 1.79 -6.34
CA VAL A 31 6.60 0.40 -5.92
C VAL A 31 5.27 -0.16 -6.40
N LYS A 32 5.32 -1.13 -7.31
CA LYS A 32 4.13 -1.85 -7.78
C LYS A 32 3.73 -2.91 -6.76
N GLY A 33 2.43 -3.18 -6.63
CA GLY A 33 1.97 -4.29 -5.81
C GLY A 33 2.39 -5.64 -6.40
N VAL A 34 2.87 -6.53 -5.54
CA VAL A 34 3.29 -7.89 -5.88
C VAL A 34 2.33 -8.89 -5.25
N PHE A 35 1.87 -9.88 -6.01
CA PHE A 35 0.97 -10.91 -5.49
C PHE A 35 1.73 -11.95 -4.66
N TYR A 36 1.19 -12.28 -3.49
CA TYR A 36 1.55 -13.46 -2.71
C TYR A 36 0.40 -14.47 -2.79
N ASN A 37 0.65 -15.61 -3.45
CA ASN A 37 -0.40 -16.54 -3.87
C ASN A 37 -0.60 -17.73 -2.90
N GLU A 38 0.23 -17.86 -1.87
CA GLU A 38 0.23 -18.99 -0.95
C GLU A 38 0.07 -18.54 0.52
N PRO A 39 -0.93 -17.70 0.85
CA PRO A 39 -1.19 -17.35 2.24
C PRO A 39 -1.60 -18.59 3.04
N SER A 40 -1.15 -18.64 4.28
CA SER A 40 -1.67 -19.63 5.22
C SER A 40 -2.91 -19.08 5.91
N ILE A 41 -3.88 -19.95 6.20
CA ILE A 41 -5.19 -19.55 6.70
C ILE A 41 -5.54 -20.37 7.94
N GLU A 42 -5.88 -19.68 9.03
CA GLU A 42 -6.34 -20.26 10.28
C GLU A 42 -7.68 -19.62 10.68
N GLY A 43 -8.78 -20.29 10.30
CA GLY A 43 -10.12 -19.74 10.48
C GLY A 43 -10.33 -18.47 9.67
N THR A 44 -10.43 -17.31 10.34
CA THR A 44 -10.55 -15.99 9.68
C THR A 44 -9.23 -15.22 9.65
N LYS A 45 -8.14 -15.83 10.10
CA LYS A 45 -6.81 -15.22 10.08
C LYS A 45 -6.06 -15.64 8.84
N VAL A 46 -5.43 -14.67 8.20
CA VAL A 46 -4.62 -14.87 6.99
C VAL A 46 -3.21 -14.43 7.34
N TYR A 47 -2.21 -15.26 7.07
CA TYR A 47 -0.83 -14.90 7.37
C TYR A 47 0.15 -15.29 6.27
N PHE A 48 1.22 -14.50 6.19
CA PHE A 48 2.29 -14.65 5.21
C PHE A 48 3.62 -14.11 5.76
N PRO A 49 4.77 -14.47 5.17
CA PRO A 49 6.09 -14.08 5.68
C PRO A 49 6.30 -12.56 5.68
N TYR A 50 6.78 -12.02 6.80
CA TYR A 50 7.15 -10.61 6.93
C TYR A 50 8.26 -10.23 5.95
N ASP A 51 9.23 -11.12 5.72
CA ASP A 51 10.34 -10.85 4.79
C ASP A 51 9.83 -10.60 3.36
N PHE A 52 8.79 -11.32 2.94
CA PHE A 52 8.15 -11.07 1.64
C PHE A 52 7.54 -9.65 1.57
N LEU A 53 6.89 -9.20 2.65
CA LEU A 53 6.41 -7.82 2.74
C LEU A 53 7.58 -6.82 2.77
N ASN A 54 8.64 -7.14 3.50
CA ASN A 54 9.79 -6.26 3.61
C ASN A 54 10.51 -6.09 2.28
N ASP A 55 10.62 -7.11 1.45
CA ASP A 55 11.31 -7.03 0.17
C ASP A 55 10.48 -6.28 -0.88
N ASN A 56 9.15 -6.44 -0.84
CA ASN A 56 8.25 -5.91 -1.87
C ASN A 56 7.54 -4.59 -1.50
N LYS A 57 7.47 -4.27 -0.19
CA LYS A 57 6.80 -3.09 0.43
C LYS A 57 5.29 -2.96 0.20
N LEU A 58 4.75 -3.42 -0.92
CA LEU A 58 3.32 -3.50 -1.23
C LEU A 58 3.00 -4.90 -1.76
N VAL A 59 2.20 -5.64 -1.00
CA VAL A 59 1.84 -7.03 -1.31
C VAL A 59 0.34 -7.16 -1.45
N PHE A 60 -0.11 -7.88 -2.47
CA PHE A 60 -1.49 -8.22 -2.72
C PHE A 60 -1.72 -9.69 -2.39
N ILE A 61 -2.82 -9.99 -1.70
CA ILE A 61 -3.15 -11.36 -1.29
C ILE A 61 -4.60 -11.57 -1.67
N ASP A 62 -4.89 -12.60 -2.47
CA ASP A 62 -6.26 -12.98 -2.79
C ASP A 62 -6.63 -14.20 -1.97
N VAL A 63 -7.61 -14.04 -1.07
CA VAL A 63 -8.09 -15.11 -0.21
C VAL A 63 -9.37 -15.66 -0.82
N LYS A 64 -9.39 -16.96 -1.09
CA LYS A 64 -10.57 -17.59 -1.71
C LYS A 64 -11.71 -17.69 -0.70
N LEU A 65 -12.93 -17.44 -1.16
CA LEU A 65 -14.16 -17.54 -0.39
C LEU A 65 -14.86 -18.87 -0.72
N ARG A 66 -15.48 -19.49 0.28
CA ARG A 66 -16.28 -20.71 0.13
C ARG A 66 -17.50 -20.50 -0.75
N ASP A 67 -18.10 -19.31 -0.65
CA ASP A 67 -19.28 -18.90 -1.41
C ASP A 67 -19.02 -17.55 -2.08
N LYS A 68 -19.65 -17.31 -3.23
CA LYS A 68 -19.59 -16.00 -3.91
C LYS A 68 -20.23 -14.93 -3.05
N VAL A 69 -19.52 -13.83 -2.84
CA VAL A 69 -20.00 -12.68 -2.09
C VAL A 69 -20.08 -11.45 -2.99
N SER A 70 -21.27 -10.91 -3.20
CA SER A 70 -21.47 -9.73 -4.04
C SER A 70 -20.99 -8.45 -3.37
N SER A 71 -21.17 -8.32 -2.06
CA SER A 71 -20.70 -7.19 -1.28
C SER A 71 -20.55 -7.50 0.20
N VAL A 72 -19.74 -6.72 0.90
CA VAL A 72 -19.58 -6.78 2.36
C VAL A 72 -19.75 -5.38 2.95
N SER A 73 -20.48 -5.28 4.06
CA SER A 73 -20.59 -4.03 4.81
C SER A 73 -19.49 -3.97 5.87
N PHE A 74 -18.62 -2.97 5.77
CA PHE A 74 -17.49 -2.81 6.70
C PHE A 74 -17.14 -1.32 6.84
N GLN A 75 -16.90 -0.86 8.08
CA GLN A 75 -16.57 0.55 8.37
C GLN A 75 -17.56 1.55 7.72
N ASN A 76 -18.86 1.28 7.82
CA ASN A 76 -19.95 2.08 7.25
C ASN A 76 -19.88 2.24 5.71
N ARG A 77 -19.17 1.34 5.03
CA ARG A 77 -19.04 1.29 3.57
C ARG A 77 -19.58 -0.04 3.05
N VAL A 78 -20.10 -0.02 1.83
CA VAL A 78 -20.46 -1.23 1.08
C VAL A 78 -19.35 -1.50 0.08
N ILE A 79 -18.64 -2.60 0.28
CA ILE A 79 -17.50 -2.99 -0.54
C ILE A 79 -17.99 -3.97 -1.61
N PRO A 80 -17.89 -3.65 -2.91
CA PRO A 80 -18.46 -4.48 -3.98
C PRO A 80 -17.51 -5.62 -4.36
N LEU A 81 -17.50 -6.71 -3.61
CA LEU A 81 -16.65 -7.87 -3.93
C LEU A 81 -17.04 -8.55 -5.25
N GLY A 82 -18.31 -8.47 -5.67
CA GLY A 82 -18.80 -9.10 -6.90
C GLY A 82 -18.15 -8.59 -8.18
N ILE A 83 -17.60 -7.36 -8.18
CA ILE A 83 -16.85 -6.84 -9.33
C ILE A 83 -15.37 -7.29 -9.34
N TYR A 84 -14.91 -7.97 -8.28
CA TYR A 84 -13.60 -8.60 -8.21
C TYR A 84 -13.71 -10.10 -8.33
N ARG A 85 -13.33 -10.65 -9.50
CA ARG A 85 -13.36 -12.10 -9.77
C ARG A 85 -14.70 -12.74 -9.37
N ASP A 86 -15.80 -12.09 -9.75
CA ASP A 86 -17.18 -12.55 -9.50
C ASP A 86 -17.50 -12.82 -8.02
N GLY A 87 -16.79 -12.15 -7.09
CA GLY A 87 -17.00 -12.31 -5.65
C GLY A 87 -16.44 -13.61 -5.08
N GLU A 88 -15.59 -14.33 -5.81
CA GLU A 88 -14.97 -15.59 -5.35
C GLU A 88 -13.78 -15.35 -4.40
N TYR A 89 -13.28 -14.12 -4.33
CA TYR A 89 -12.08 -13.77 -3.57
C TYR A 89 -12.30 -12.53 -2.71
N LEU A 90 -11.66 -12.52 -1.55
CA LEU A 90 -11.38 -11.34 -0.74
C LEU A 90 -10.00 -10.79 -1.15
N PRO A 91 -9.93 -9.65 -1.88
CA PRO A 91 -8.68 -9.02 -2.25
C PRO A 91 -8.15 -8.22 -1.06
N LEU A 92 -6.99 -8.62 -0.55
CA LEU A 92 -6.28 -7.94 0.51
C LEU A 92 -5.04 -7.23 -0.03
N LEU A 93 -4.62 -6.19 0.68
CA LEU A 93 -3.30 -5.60 0.54
C LEU A 93 -2.60 -5.57 1.90
N ALA A 94 -1.28 -5.63 1.85
CA ALA A 94 -0.38 -5.35 2.95
C ALA A 94 0.70 -4.37 2.49
N LEU A 95 1.00 -3.39 3.34
CA LEU A 95 1.87 -2.26 3.06
C LEU A 95 2.85 -2.09 4.21
N LEU A 96 4.15 -2.05 3.91
CA LEU A 96 5.18 -1.62 4.85
C LEU A 96 5.49 -0.15 4.62
N THR A 97 5.15 0.69 5.59
CA THR A 97 5.34 2.14 5.49
C THR A 97 6.81 2.51 5.68
N PRO A 98 7.24 3.72 5.25
CA PRO A 98 8.58 4.23 5.50
C PRO A 98 8.99 4.24 6.98
N SER A 99 8.04 4.47 7.89
CA SER A 99 8.29 4.41 9.35
C SER A 99 8.37 2.98 9.91
N GLY A 100 8.23 1.96 9.06
CA GLY A 100 8.31 0.54 9.43
C GLY A 100 7.00 -0.04 9.97
N LYS A 101 5.87 0.65 9.82
CA LYS A 101 4.56 0.12 10.22
C LYS A 101 4.01 -0.80 9.15
N VAL A 102 3.34 -1.87 9.58
CA VAL A 102 2.54 -2.70 8.68
C VAL A 102 1.10 -2.21 8.71
N LEU A 103 0.58 -1.87 7.54
CA LEU A 103 -0.83 -1.56 7.32
C LEU A 103 -1.42 -2.63 6.41
N VAL A 104 -2.63 -3.10 6.71
CA VAL A 104 -3.34 -4.08 5.88
C VAL A 104 -4.78 -3.65 5.71
N GLY A 105 -5.41 -4.10 4.63
CA GLY A 105 -6.80 -3.77 4.36
C GLY A 105 -7.35 -4.47 3.15
N ILE A 106 -8.62 -4.18 2.85
CA ILE A 106 -9.27 -4.67 1.64
C ILE A 106 -8.76 -3.82 0.46
N ARG A 107 -8.23 -4.49 -0.56
CA ARG A 107 -7.58 -3.87 -1.72
C ARG A 107 -8.62 -3.33 -2.70
N VAL A 108 -9.34 -2.29 -2.32
CA VAL A 108 -10.42 -1.72 -3.13
C VAL A 108 -10.44 -0.19 -3.02
N CYS A 109 -10.71 0.46 -4.15
CA CYS A 109 -11.12 1.85 -4.25
C CYS A 109 -12.54 1.84 -4.82
N GLU A 110 -13.52 1.79 -3.94
CA GLU A 110 -14.92 1.50 -4.26
C GLU A 110 -15.51 2.47 -5.28
N PRO A 111 -15.31 3.81 -5.19
CA PRO A 111 -15.97 4.74 -6.11
C PRO A 111 -15.56 4.56 -7.57
N CYS A 112 -14.34 4.09 -7.84
CA CYS A 112 -13.87 3.83 -9.20
C CYS A 112 -13.78 2.34 -9.56
N GLY A 113 -14.18 1.45 -8.64
CA GLY A 113 -14.18 0.00 -8.85
C GLY A 113 -12.79 -0.62 -9.05
N SER A 114 -11.72 0.05 -8.63
CA SER A 114 -10.35 -0.45 -8.82
C SER A 114 -9.90 -1.31 -7.65
N PHE A 115 -9.11 -2.33 -7.98
CA PHE A 115 -8.38 -3.17 -7.03
C PHE A 115 -6.86 -3.02 -7.25
N SER A 116 -6.41 -2.09 -8.09
CA SER A 116 -5.00 -1.94 -8.46
C SER A 116 -4.41 -0.65 -7.87
N PHE A 117 -3.23 -0.79 -7.27
CA PHE A 117 -2.54 0.26 -6.54
C PHE A 117 -1.02 0.19 -6.73
N HIS A 118 -0.36 1.32 -6.58
CA HIS A 118 1.09 1.41 -6.41
C HIS A 118 1.45 2.40 -5.31
N VAL A 119 2.68 2.33 -4.82
CA VAL A 119 3.27 3.41 -4.01
C VAL A 119 4.03 4.36 -4.92
N SER A 120 3.82 5.66 -4.71
CA SER A 120 4.58 6.74 -5.33
C SER A 120 5.26 7.60 -4.27
N GLU A 121 6.44 8.12 -4.59
CA GLU A 121 7.22 9.03 -3.74
C GLU A 121 7.63 8.48 -2.38
N SER A 122 7.48 7.16 -2.18
CA SER A 122 7.57 6.55 -0.85
C SER A 122 6.67 7.26 0.18
N LYS A 123 5.62 7.94 -0.28
CA LYS A 123 4.76 8.82 0.52
C LYS A 123 3.29 8.57 0.29
N TYR A 124 2.93 8.07 -0.89
CA TYR A 124 1.54 7.91 -1.28
C TYR A 124 1.27 6.49 -1.72
N ILE A 125 0.15 5.93 -1.28
CA ILE A 125 -0.51 4.86 -2.00
C ILE A 125 -1.46 5.49 -3.02
N VAL A 126 -1.41 5.02 -4.26
CA VAL A 126 -2.09 5.62 -5.41
C VAL A 126 -2.96 4.57 -6.07
N CYS A 127 -4.21 4.92 -6.37
CA CYS A 127 -5.09 4.08 -7.18
C CYS A 127 -4.69 4.16 -8.66
N ASP A 128 -4.47 3.02 -9.31
CA ASP A 128 -4.03 2.97 -10.71
C ASP A 128 -5.12 3.42 -11.69
N ALA A 129 -6.39 3.39 -11.28
CA ALA A 129 -7.52 3.73 -12.16
C ALA A 129 -7.85 5.23 -12.15
N CYS A 130 -7.93 5.84 -10.97
CA CYS A 130 -8.38 7.23 -10.83
C CYS A 130 -7.29 8.19 -10.34
N GLY A 131 -6.08 7.70 -10.06
CA GLY A 131 -4.96 8.51 -9.59
C GLY A 131 -5.14 9.13 -8.20
N THR A 132 -6.18 8.75 -7.45
CA THR A 132 -6.38 9.24 -6.08
C THR A 132 -5.20 8.81 -5.22
N MET A 133 -4.68 9.74 -4.43
CA MET A 133 -3.53 9.56 -3.55
C MET A 133 -3.96 9.62 -2.09
N TRP A 134 -3.46 8.69 -1.29
CA TRP A 134 -3.55 8.71 0.16
C TRP A 134 -2.15 8.66 0.76
N ASP A 135 -1.97 9.33 1.89
CA ASP A 135 -0.74 9.28 2.67
C ASP A 135 -0.44 7.83 3.11
N ILE A 136 0.77 7.36 2.85
CA ILE A 136 1.17 5.97 3.05
C ILE A 136 1.20 5.56 4.54
N GLU A 137 1.39 6.50 5.46
CA GLU A 137 1.46 6.25 6.90
C GLU A 137 0.08 6.22 7.55
N THR A 138 -0.83 7.08 7.08
CA THR A 138 -2.10 7.39 7.73
C THR A 138 -3.32 6.99 6.91
N LEU A 139 -3.15 6.72 5.61
CA LEU A 139 -4.22 6.60 4.61
C LEU A 139 -5.15 7.82 4.55
N ALA A 140 -4.73 8.98 5.07
CA ALA A 140 -5.46 10.22 4.89
C ALA A 140 -5.45 10.62 3.41
N GLY A 141 -6.59 11.04 2.89
CA GLY A 141 -6.70 11.50 1.51
C GLY A 141 -5.85 12.74 1.25
N VAL A 142 -5.07 12.70 0.16
CA VAL A 142 -4.16 13.79 -0.24
C VAL A 142 -4.70 14.51 -1.47
N SER A 143 -5.10 13.76 -2.50
CA SER A 143 -5.61 14.32 -3.76
C SER A 143 -6.46 13.31 -4.54
N GLY A 144 -7.30 13.81 -5.45
CA GLY A 144 -8.16 12.99 -6.32
C GLY A 144 -9.62 12.89 -5.87
N GLY A 145 -10.43 12.17 -6.67
CA GLY A 145 -11.88 12.09 -6.45
C GLY A 145 -12.32 11.09 -5.36
N CYS A 146 -11.44 10.19 -4.94
CA CYS A 146 -11.77 9.09 -4.01
C CYS A 146 -11.14 9.29 -2.61
N VAL A 147 -10.73 10.51 -2.24
CA VAL A 147 -9.94 10.78 -1.02
C VAL A 147 -10.54 10.24 0.29
N ASN A 148 -11.86 10.14 0.38
CA ASN A 148 -12.58 9.59 1.54
C ASN A 148 -12.72 8.06 1.53
N TYR A 149 -12.15 7.40 0.52
CA TYR A 149 -12.24 5.96 0.30
C TYR A 149 -10.85 5.31 0.22
N PRO A 150 -9.96 5.50 1.23
CA PRO A 150 -8.75 4.69 1.29
C PRO A 150 -9.10 3.21 1.45
N PRO A 151 -8.19 2.27 1.10
CA PRO A 151 -8.37 0.86 1.42
C PRO A 151 -8.83 0.64 2.87
N PRO A 152 -10.00 0.00 3.11
CA PRO A 152 -10.53 -0.23 4.45
C PRO A 152 -9.57 -1.05 5.31
N ARG A 153 -9.13 -0.50 6.44
CA ARG A 153 -8.09 -1.12 7.29
C ARG A 153 -8.62 -2.34 8.03
N LEU A 154 -7.82 -3.40 8.07
CA LEU A 154 -8.06 -4.56 8.92
C LEU A 154 -7.04 -4.60 10.08
N PRO A 155 -7.38 -5.22 11.22
CA PRO A 155 -6.41 -5.45 12.28
C PRO A 155 -5.25 -6.32 11.79
N VAL A 156 -4.04 -6.00 12.25
CA VAL A 156 -2.81 -6.72 11.92
C VAL A 156 -1.93 -6.90 13.14
N SER A 157 -1.21 -8.01 13.17
CA SER A 157 -0.09 -8.21 14.09
C SER A 157 1.11 -8.79 13.34
N VAL A 158 2.32 -8.48 13.80
CA VAL A 158 3.56 -9.06 13.26
C VAL A 158 4.18 -9.90 14.36
N ASN A 159 4.13 -11.23 14.20
CA ASN A 159 4.57 -12.19 15.22
C ASN A 159 5.33 -13.32 14.55
N GLY A 160 6.49 -13.71 15.12
CA GLY A 160 7.25 -14.87 14.65
C GLY A 160 7.69 -14.79 13.18
N GLY A 161 8.01 -13.58 12.69
CA GLY A 161 8.42 -13.37 11.29
C GLY A 161 7.27 -13.46 10.28
N SER A 162 6.01 -13.44 10.74
CA SER A 162 4.82 -13.44 9.88
C SER A 162 3.93 -12.23 10.15
N VAL A 163 3.27 -11.76 9.09
CA VAL A 163 2.20 -10.77 9.15
C VAL A 163 0.89 -11.52 9.27
N TRP A 164 0.09 -11.21 10.29
CA TRP A 164 -1.20 -11.83 10.57
C TRP A 164 -2.31 -10.81 10.40
N ILE A 165 -3.20 -11.04 9.44
CA ILE A 165 -4.36 -10.22 9.12
C ILE A 165 -5.60 -10.86 9.75
N ASP A 166 -6.35 -10.08 10.53
CA ASP A 166 -7.61 -10.54 11.11
C ASP A 166 -8.80 -10.08 10.26
N ALA A 167 -9.42 -11.02 9.53
CA ALA A 167 -10.60 -10.76 8.71
C ALA A 167 -11.92 -11.11 9.41
N SER A 168 -11.90 -11.44 10.71
CA SER A 168 -13.09 -11.87 11.46
C SER A 168 -14.23 -10.86 11.41
N ALA A 169 -13.91 -9.57 11.50
CA ALA A 169 -14.87 -8.46 11.47
C ALA A 169 -15.65 -8.36 10.14
N LEU A 170 -15.20 -9.03 9.08
CA LEU A 170 -15.89 -9.06 7.79
C LEU A 170 -17.01 -10.09 7.75
N GLY A 171 -17.02 -11.09 8.65
CA GLY A 171 -18.02 -12.16 8.65
C GLY A 171 -18.05 -12.99 7.37
N LEU A 172 -16.95 -13.03 6.62
CA LEU A 172 -16.87 -13.69 5.32
C LEU A 172 -16.52 -15.18 5.45
N PRO A 173 -17.08 -16.03 4.59
CA PRO A 173 -16.81 -17.47 4.62
C PRO A 173 -15.48 -17.77 3.90
N ILE A 174 -14.35 -17.51 4.55
CA ILE A 174 -13.02 -17.81 3.99
C ILE A 174 -12.83 -19.33 3.82
N GLU A 175 -12.24 -19.74 2.69
CA GLU A 175 -11.75 -21.09 2.42
C GLU A 175 -10.32 -21.20 2.95
N GLY A 176 -10.07 -22.13 3.87
CA GLY A 176 -8.76 -22.34 4.49
C GLY A 176 -8.02 -23.55 3.94
#